data_AF-A0A176FRZ9-F1
#
_entry.id   AF-A0A176FRZ9-F1
#
_cell.length_a   1.000
_cell.length_b   1.000
_cell.length_c   1.000
_cell.angle_alpha   90.00
_cell.angle_beta   90.00
_cell.angle_gamma   90.00
#
_symmetry.space_group_name_H-M   'P 1'
#
loop_
_entity.id
_entity.type
_entity.pdbx_description
1 polymer ?
#
loop_
_entity_poly.entity_id
_entity_poly.type
_entity_poly.pdbx_seq_one_letter_code
_entity_poly.pdbx_strand_id
1 'polypeptide(L)'
;MTEVSSLSMTRRALLGAFAATTVVAAPTFSNAAGFLKGAGDIRRIRMTSPRTGESLDTIYWIEGEYIRDAVKEISYFMRDWRTDGVIDIDLRTIDIMTAAHNMLDVSEPYMLISGYRSPETNAMLRSRSSGVAKN
;
A
#
# COMPACT_ATOMS: atom_id res chain seq x y z
N MET A 1 25.79 -49.55 -45.78
CA MET A 1 24.42 -49.02 -45.60
C MET A 1 24.28 -48.62 -44.14
N THR A 2 24.38 -47.33 -43.85
CA THR A 2 24.21 -46.77 -42.49
C THR A 2 23.03 -45.82 -42.54
N GLU A 3 21.89 -46.27 -42.06
CA GLU A 3 20.69 -45.44 -41.83
C GLU A 3 20.84 -44.76 -40.47
N VAL A 4 21.06 -43.45 -40.47
CA VAL A 4 20.95 -42.61 -39.26
C VAL A 4 19.56 -42.01 -39.26
N SER A 5 18.66 -42.58 -38.46
CA SER A 5 17.33 -42.03 -38.22
C SER A 5 17.46 -40.72 -37.42
N SER A 6 17.07 -39.60 -38.02
CA SER A 6 16.98 -38.32 -37.34
C SER A 6 15.69 -38.27 -36.51
N LEU A 7 15.83 -38.16 -35.20
CA LEU A 7 14.72 -37.90 -34.28
C LEU A 7 14.19 -36.47 -34.52
N SER A 8 13.21 -36.34 -35.41
CA SER A 8 12.51 -35.07 -35.62
C SER A 8 11.60 -34.78 -34.42
N MET A 9 12.00 -33.80 -33.60
CA MET A 9 11.14 -33.30 -32.51
C MET A 9 9.90 -32.64 -33.10
N THR A 10 8.74 -33.27 -32.92
CA THR A 10 7.47 -32.70 -33.38
C THR A 10 6.99 -31.63 -32.40
N ARG A 11 6.33 -30.58 -32.92
CA ARG A 11 5.73 -29.49 -32.11
C ARG A 11 4.77 -30.03 -31.04
N ARG A 12 4.13 -31.16 -31.31
CA ARG A 12 3.22 -31.86 -30.39
C ARG A 12 3.94 -32.53 -29.23
N ALA A 13 5.13 -33.08 -29.44
CA ALA A 13 5.96 -33.63 -28.37
C ALA A 13 6.46 -32.53 -27.43
N LEU A 14 6.79 -31.36 -27.98
CA LEU A 14 7.24 -30.19 -27.22
C LEU A 14 6.11 -29.60 -26.36
N LEU A 15 4.90 -29.49 -26.92
CA LEU A 15 3.69 -29.08 -26.16
C LEU A 15 3.30 -30.11 -25.09
N GLY A 16 3.43 -31.41 -25.36
CA GLY A 16 3.17 -32.47 -24.38
C GLY A 16 4.15 -32.45 -23.20
N ALA A 17 5.43 -32.19 -23.47
CA ALA A 17 6.45 -32.07 -22.43
C ALA A 17 6.23 -30.82 -21.54
N PHE A 18 5.76 -29.70 -22.11
CA PHE A 18 5.44 -28.48 -21.37
C PHE A 18 4.18 -28.63 -20.48
N ALA A 19 3.18 -29.40 -20.93
CA ALA A 19 2.01 -29.72 -20.12
C ALA A 19 2.39 -30.61 -18.92
N ALA A 20 3.30 -31.57 -19.11
CA ALA A 20 3.75 -32.46 -18.04
C ALA A 20 4.55 -31.74 -16.94
N THR A 21 5.35 -30.72 -17.28
CA THR A 21 6.12 -29.93 -16.28
C THR A 21 5.23 -29.01 -15.43
N THR A 22 4.10 -28.52 -15.96
CA THR A 22 3.16 -27.69 -15.17
C THR A 22 2.43 -28.46 -14.07
N VAL A 23 2.22 -29.77 -14.22
CA VAL A 23 1.48 -30.59 -13.24
C VAL A 23 2.37 -30.98 -12.05
N VAL A 24 3.69 -31.13 -12.25
CA VAL A 24 4.63 -31.56 -11.19
C VAL A 24 5.03 -30.42 -10.25
N ALA A 25 4.87 -29.16 -10.65
CA ALA A 25 5.14 -27.99 -9.80
C ALA A 25 3.97 -27.58 -8.88
N ALA A 26 2.81 -28.22 -8.99
CA ALA A 26 1.60 -27.85 -8.23
C ALA A 26 1.66 -28.07 -6.69
N PRO A 27 2.36 -29.06 -6.11
CA PRO A 27 2.27 -29.29 -4.68
C PRO A 27 3.18 -28.36 -3.85
N THR A 28 4.17 -27.69 -4.45
CA THR A 28 5.09 -26.81 -3.69
C THR A 28 4.55 -25.40 -3.45
N PHE A 29 3.57 -24.93 -4.24
CA PHE A 29 2.89 -23.65 -3.99
C PHE A 29 1.69 -23.77 -3.04
N SER A 30 1.23 -24.98 -2.75
CA SER A 30 0.09 -25.21 -1.85
C SER A 30 0.39 -24.93 -0.38
N ASN A 31 1.67 -24.94 0.02
CA ASN A 31 2.09 -24.67 1.41
C ASN A 31 2.34 -23.19 1.73
N ALA A 32 2.39 -22.30 0.73
CA ALA A 32 2.54 -20.86 0.97
C ALA A 32 1.28 -20.25 1.63
N ALA A 33 0.09 -20.74 1.27
CA ALA A 33 -1.18 -20.30 1.84
C ALA A 33 -1.37 -20.73 3.31
N GLY A 34 -0.72 -21.83 3.74
CA GLY A 34 -0.80 -22.34 5.11
C GLY A 34 0.05 -21.56 6.11
N PHE A 35 1.21 -21.03 5.69
CA PHE A 35 2.07 -20.20 6.53
C PHE A 35 1.46 -18.81 6.82
N LEU A 36 0.66 -18.29 5.89
CA LEU A 36 0.00 -16.99 6.01
C LEU A 36 -1.31 -17.04 6.81
N LYS A 37 -1.78 -18.22 7.19
CA LYS A 37 -3.09 -18.44 7.83
C LYS A 37 -3.19 -17.96 9.29
N GLY A 38 -2.15 -17.31 9.80
CA GLY A 38 -2.12 -16.60 11.08
C GLY A 38 -1.42 -15.24 11.01
N ALA A 39 -1.13 -14.74 9.80
CA ALA A 39 -0.50 -13.44 9.64
C ALA A 39 -1.50 -12.28 9.72
N GLY A 40 -2.81 -12.57 9.65
CA GLY A 40 -3.89 -11.58 9.59
C GLY A 40 -3.82 -10.70 8.33
N ASP A 41 -4.93 -10.10 7.93
CA ASP A 41 -4.85 -8.94 7.06
C ASP A 41 -4.48 -7.74 7.95
N ILE A 42 -3.44 -6.99 7.59
CA ILE A 42 -2.97 -5.82 8.33
C ILE A 42 -2.83 -4.64 7.39
N ARG A 43 -3.24 -3.46 7.86
CA ARG A 43 -2.99 -2.21 7.14
C ARG A 43 -2.07 -1.34 7.95
N ARG A 44 -0.94 -1.00 7.32
CA ARG A 44 0.11 -0.17 7.86
C ARG A 44 0.20 1.11 7.04
N ILE A 45 0.42 2.24 7.70
CA ILE A 45 0.68 3.50 7.03
C ILE A 45 1.99 4.10 7.55
N ARG A 46 2.79 4.63 6.62
CA ARG A 46 4.09 5.24 6.90
C ARG A 46 4.14 6.62 6.29
N MET A 47 4.44 7.62 7.11
CA MET A 47 4.46 9.03 6.71
C MET A 47 5.59 9.79 7.38
N THR A 48 6.12 10.82 6.72
CA THR A 48 7.08 11.77 7.28
C THR A 48 6.62 13.19 6.98
N SER A 49 6.83 14.12 7.93
CA SER A 49 6.44 15.52 7.78
C SER A 49 7.69 16.39 7.74
N PRO A 50 8.03 17.01 6.59
CA PRO A 50 9.13 17.98 6.53
C PRO A 50 8.80 19.29 7.25
N ARG A 51 7.53 19.52 7.63
CA ARG A 51 7.09 20.75 8.32
C ARG A 51 7.31 20.67 9.82
N THR A 52 7.07 19.51 10.41
CA THR A 52 7.17 19.27 11.86
C THR A 52 8.41 18.45 12.22
N GLY A 53 9.03 17.76 11.26
CA GLY A 53 10.13 16.81 11.50
C GLY A 53 9.66 15.46 12.06
N GLU A 54 8.34 15.28 12.22
CA GLU A 54 7.76 14.06 12.76
C GLU A 54 7.75 12.93 11.72
N SER A 55 7.83 11.69 12.21
CA SER A 55 7.65 10.49 11.40
C SER A 55 6.63 9.58 12.08
N LEU A 56 5.77 8.95 11.28
CA LEU A 56 4.75 8.01 11.72
C LEU A 56 4.91 6.70 10.99
N ASP A 57 4.87 5.61 11.73
CA ASP A 57 4.87 4.26 11.21
C ASP A 57 4.00 3.38 12.11
N THR A 58 2.77 3.12 11.67
CA THR A 58 1.77 2.47 12.53
C THR A 58 0.87 1.52 11.75
N ILE A 59 0.43 0.47 12.45
CA ILE A 59 -0.63 -0.44 11.98
C ILE A 59 -1.93 0.09 12.58
N TYR A 60 -2.89 0.45 11.72
CA TYR A 60 -4.15 1.06 12.15
C TYR A 60 -5.36 0.14 11.98
N TRP A 61 -5.17 -1.01 11.35
CA TRP A 61 -6.23 -1.99 11.12
C TRP A 61 -5.65 -3.40 11.11
N ILE A 62 -6.35 -4.32 11.78
CA ILE A 62 -6.00 -5.74 11.88
C ILE A 62 -7.29 -6.55 11.77
N GLU A 63 -7.34 -7.49 10.84
CA GLU A 63 -8.37 -8.53 10.74
C GLU A 63 -9.82 -8.03 10.80
N GLY A 64 -10.13 -6.90 10.16
CA GLY A 64 -11.48 -6.32 10.15
C GLY A 64 -11.65 -5.12 11.06
N GLU A 65 -10.78 -4.95 12.04
CA GLU A 65 -10.95 -4.00 13.13
C GLU A 65 -9.95 -2.84 13.07
N TYR A 66 -10.46 -1.63 13.30
CA TYR A 66 -9.62 -0.44 13.40
C TYR A 66 -9.04 -0.29 14.81
N ILE A 67 -7.74 -0.03 14.88
CA ILE A 67 -7.05 0.32 16.12
C ILE A 67 -7.29 1.81 16.37
N ARG A 68 -8.26 2.11 17.24
CA ARG A 68 -8.71 3.49 17.50
C ARG A 68 -7.58 4.44 17.89
N ASP A 69 -6.62 3.98 18.70
CA ASP A 69 -5.52 4.83 19.15
C ASP A 69 -4.54 5.13 18.02
N ALA A 70 -4.27 4.16 17.13
CA ALA A 70 -3.47 4.40 15.92
C ALA A 70 -4.18 5.37 14.95
N VAL A 71 -5.50 5.26 14.79
CA VAL A 71 -6.28 6.21 13.98
C VAL A 71 -6.22 7.63 14.55
N LYS A 72 -6.29 7.79 15.87
CA LYS A 72 -6.11 9.09 16.53
C LYS A 72 -4.70 9.63 16.33
N GLU A 73 -3.69 8.78 16.44
CA GLU A 73 -2.29 9.14 16.18
C GLU A 73 -2.10 9.61 14.73
N ILE A 74 -2.68 8.90 13.75
CA ILE A 74 -2.71 9.31 12.35
C ILE A 74 -3.38 10.68 12.20
N SER A 75 -4.54 10.88 12.85
CA SER A 75 -5.28 12.14 12.78
C SER A 75 -4.49 13.31 13.37
N TYR A 76 -3.80 13.09 14.50
CA TYR A 76 -2.89 14.07 15.09
C TYR A 76 -1.66 14.34 14.21
N PHE A 77 -1.07 13.30 13.61
CA PHE A 77 0.03 13.48 12.66
C PHE A 77 -0.41 14.31 11.45
N MET A 78 -1.66 14.17 11.03
CA MET A 78 -2.29 14.91 9.94
C MET A 78 -2.87 16.27 10.37
N ARG A 79 -2.61 16.75 11.58
CA ARG A 79 -3.11 18.06 12.06
C ARG A 79 -2.61 19.21 11.19
N ASP A 80 -3.29 20.35 11.31
CA ASP A 80 -2.76 21.59 10.77
C ASP A 80 -1.61 22.07 11.64
N TRP A 81 -0.37 21.85 11.19
CA TRP A 81 0.84 22.20 11.93
C TRP A 81 0.98 23.69 12.28
N ARG A 82 0.24 24.59 11.61
CA ARG A 82 0.31 26.04 11.90
C ARG A 82 -0.54 26.45 13.09
N THR A 83 -1.67 25.77 13.29
CA THR A 83 -2.65 26.08 14.33
C THR A 83 -2.75 25.00 15.40
N ASP A 84 -2.07 23.87 15.17
CA ASP A 84 -2.19 22.64 15.95
C ASP A 84 -3.62 22.06 15.94
N GLY A 85 -4.45 22.48 14.97
CA GLY A 85 -5.83 22.05 14.84
C GLY A 85 -5.93 20.60 14.39
N VAL A 86 -6.58 19.76 15.19
CA VAL A 86 -6.81 18.34 14.92
C VAL A 86 -8.28 18.11 14.59
N ILE A 87 -8.54 17.26 13.60
CA ILE A 87 -9.85 16.67 13.35
C ILE A 87 -9.69 15.16 13.19
N ASP A 88 -10.75 14.41 13.41
CA ASP A 88 -10.78 13.00 13.07
C ASP A 88 -10.73 12.85 11.54
N ILE A 89 -9.66 12.23 11.04
CA ILE A 89 -9.53 11.91 9.62
C ILE A 89 -10.45 10.73 9.30
N ASP A 90 -11.23 10.85 8.22
CA ASP A 90 -12.11 9.77 7.76
C ASP A 90 -11.29 8.51 7.48
N LEU A 91 -11.68 7.38 8.10
CA LEU A 91 -11.03 6.08 7.97
C LEU A 91 -10.83 5.67 6.50
N ARG A 92 -11.80 5.99 5.64
CA ARG A 92 -11.74 5.68 4.20
C ARG A 92 -10.62 6.43 3.50
N THR A 93 -10.26 7.62 3.99
CA THR A 93 -9.10 8.37 3.48
C THR A 93 -7.81 7.61 3.76
N ILE A 94 -7.65 7.12 5.00
CA ILE A 94 -6.49 6.34 5.42
C ILE A 94 -6.41 5.04 4.61
N ASP A 95 -7.54 4.35 4.44
CA ASP A 95 -7.64 3.14 3.61
C ASP A 95 -7.22 3.37 2.17
N ILE A 96 -7.73 4.43 1.52
CA ILE A 96 -7.38 4.77 0.14
C ILE A 96 -5.89 5.09 0.03
N MET A 97 -5.32 5.82 1.00
CA MET A 97 -3.88 6.11 1.03
C MET A 97 -3.06 4.82 1.14
N THR A 98 -3.39 3.92 2.07
CA THR A 98 -2.68 2.64 2.21
C THR A 98 -2.82 1.77 0.97
N ALA A 99 -4.02 1.68 0.40
CA ALA A 99 -4.25 0.91 -0.83
C ALA A 99 -3.46 1.48 -2.01
N ALA A 100 -3.47 2.81 -2.19
CA ALA A 100 -2.70 3.47 -3.23
C ALA A 100 -1.18 3.24 -3.06
N HIS A 101 -0.66 3.31 -1.83
CA HIS A 101 0.75 3.02 -1.55
C HIS A 101 1.12 1.58 -1.92
N ASN A 102 0.29 0.61 -1.52
CA ASN A 102 0.49 -0.79 -1.84
C ASN A 102 0.45 -1.06 -3.36
N MET A 103 -0.38 -0.33 -4.10
CA MET A 103 -0.45 -0.44 -5.57
C MET A 103 0.79 0.11 -6.28
N LEU A 104 1.48 1.06 -5.67
CA LEU A 104 2.71 1.64 -6.23
C LEU A 104 3.93 0.72 -6.05
N ASP A 105 3.83 -0.30 -5.18
CA ASP A 105 4.92 -1.24 -4.87
C ASP A 105 6.23 -0.54 -4.47
N VAL A 106 6.11 0.48 -3.63
CA VAL A 106 7.24 1.30 -3.13
C VAL A 106 7.45 1.10 -1.64
N SER A 107 8.68 1.33 -1.19
CA SER A 107 9.06 1.15 0.22
C SER A 107 9.12 2.46 1.00
N GLU A 108 9.19 3.58 0.29
CA GLU A 108 9.35 4.93 0.81
C GLU A 108 8.06 5.39 1.50
N PRO A 109 8.13 6.03 2.68
CA PRO A 109 6.96 6.59 3.35
C PRO A 109 6.38 7.77 2.56
N TYR A 110 5.09 8.06 2.74
CA TYR A 110 4.52 9.30 2.24
C TYR A 110 5.23 10.51 2.83
N MET A 111 5.51 11.51 2.00
CA MET A 111 5.87 12.83 2.49
C MET A 111 4.60 13.66 2.69
N LEU A 112 4.19 13.84 3.94
CA LEU A 112 2.99 14.60 4.29
C LEU A 112 3.30 16.10 4.28
N ILE A 113 2.91 16.79 3.22
CA ILE A 113 3.05 18.26 3.11
C ILE A 113 1.97 19.00 3.91
N SER A 114 0.76 18.46 3.91
CA SER A 114 -0.37 18.92 4.72
C SER A 114 -1.42 17.81 4.84
N GLY A 115 -1.95 17.61 6.04
CA GLY A 115 -3.17 16.84 6.27
C GLY A 115 -4.39 17.76 6.29
N TYR A 116 -5.03 17.88 7.45
CA TYR A 116 -6.06 18.88 7.71
C TYR A 116 -5.50 20.30 7.57
N ARG A 117 -6.35 21.19 7.06
CA ARG A 117 -6.07 22.62 6.93
C ARG A 117 -7.21 23.39 7.57
N SER A 118 -6.91 24.12 8.64
CA SER A 118 -7.91 24.88 9.36
C SER A 118 -8.46 26.02 8.50
N PRO A 119 -9.69 26.51 8.76
CA PRO A 119 -10.25 27.65 8.04
C PRO A 119 -9.31 28.87 8.04
N GLU A 120 -8.63 29.12 9.17
CA GLU A 120 -7.68 30.22 9.35
C GLU A 120 -6.45 30.05 8.44
N THR A 121 -5.84 28.87 8.44
CA THR A 121 -4.70 28.57 7.55
C THR A 121 -5.12 28.65 6.09
N ASN A 122 -6.29 28.14 5.73
CA ASN A 122 -6.75 28.17 4.35
C ASN A 122 -7.03 29.61 3.89
N ALA A 123 -7.67 30.44 4.71
CA ALA A 123 -7.87 31.87 4.43
C ALA A 123 -6.53 32.61 4.26
N MET A 124 -5.56 32.34 5.14
CA MET A 124 -4.21 32.90 5.06
C MET A 124 -3.48 32.49 3.77
N LEU A 125 -3.58 31.23 3.33
CA LEU A 125 -2.97 30.79 2.08
C LEU A 125 -3.69 31.40 0.86
N ARG A 126 -5.02 31.53 0.90
CA ARG A 126 -5.83 32.15 -0.15
C ARG A 126 -5.56 33.65 -0.32
N SER A 127 -5.24 34.37 0.75
CA SER A 127 -4.89 35.79 0.62
C SER A 127 -3.56 36.01 -0.10
N ARG A 128 -2.72 34.97 -0.17
CA ARG A 128 -1.39 34.99 -0.81
C ARG A 128 -1.36 34.36 -2.19
N SER A 129 -2.38 33.58 -2.58
CA SER A 129 -2.43 32.88 -3.85
C SER A 129 -3.87 32.57 -4.28
N SER A 130 -4.14 32.67 -5.60
CA SER A 130 -5.40 32.28 -6.22
C SER A 130 -5.55 30.76 -6.40
N GLY A 131 -4.48 29.98 -6.25
CA GLY A 131 -4.46 28.52 -6.48
C GLY A 131 -4.94 27.66 -5.30
N VAL A 132 -5.54 28.26 -4.27
CA VAL A 132 -5.93 27.56 -3.04
C VAL A 132 -7.44 27.35 -3.02
N ALA A 133 -7.86 26.10 -2.83
CA ALA A 133 -9.27 25.69 -2.77
C ALA A 133 -10.04 26.43 -1.66
N LYS A 134 -11.37 26.57 -1.85
CA LYS A 134 -12.27 27.10 -0.82
C LYS A 134 -12.75 25.96 0.08
N ASN A 135 -12.77 26.23 1.38
CA ASN A 135 -13.23 25.33 2.44
C ASN A 135 -14.43 25.99 3.10
#